data_AF-A0A8E2BFV1-F1
#
_entry.id   AF-A0A8E2BFV1-F1
#
_cell.length_a   1.000
_cell.length_b   1.000
_cell.length_c   1.000
_cell.angle_alpha   90.00
_cell.angle_beta   90.00
_cell.angle_gamma   90.00
#
_symmetry.space_group_name_H-M   'P 1'
#
loop_
_entity.id
_entity.type
_entity.pdbx_description
1 polymer ?
#
loop_
_entity_poly.entity_id
_entity_poly.type
_entity_poly.pdbx_seq_one_letter_code
_entity_poly.pdbx_strand_id
1 'polypeptide(L)' 'MRTHNYINIDQHIEELRAELRNAVYRDERLWTEAALAKAIAERDAMLAEWRNDPDWD' A
#
# COMPACT_ATOMS: atom_id res chain seq x y z
N MET A 1 2.67 -4.10 17.97
CA MET A 1 2.08 -5.24 17.21
C MET A 1 1.62 -4.77 15.83
N ARG A 2 2.06 -5.41 14.72
CA ARG A 2 1.45 -5.15 13.40
C ARG A 2 0.01 -5.67 13.39
N THR A 3 -0.96 -4.79 13.21
CA THR A 3 -2.38 -5.17 13.17
C THR A 3 -2.75 -5.83 11.84
N HIS A 4 -3.89 -6.51 11.80
CA HIS A 4 -4.38 -7.21 10.61
C HIS A 4 -4.53 -6.29 9.38
N ASN A 5 -4.97 -5.03 9.59
CA ASN A 5 -5.10 -4.05 8.51
C ASN A 5 -3.77 -3.69 7.87
N TYR A 6 -2.70 -3.58 8.67
CA TYR A 6 -1.36 -3.31 8.14
C TYR A 6 -0.80 -4.50 7.33
N ILE A 7 -1.05 -5.74 7.77
CA ILE A 7 -0.65 -6.93 6.99
C ILE A 7 -1.42 -6.97 5.66
N ASN A 8 -2.69 -6.60 5.67
CA ASN A 8 -3.53 -6.58 4.47
C ASN A 8 -3.06 -5.50 3.46
N ILE A 9 -2.73 -4.28 3.92
CA ILE A 9 -2.27 -3.21 3.02
C ILE A 9 -0.88 -3.49 2.43
N ASP A 10 0.05 -4.05 3.20
CA ASP A 10 1.36 -4.45 2.69
C ASP A 10 1.23 -5.57 1.65
N GLN A 11 0.37 -6.56 1.89
CA GLN A 11 0.06 -7.61 0.93
C GLN A 11 -0.54 -7.03 -0.36
N HIS A 12 -1.50 -6.11 -0.23
CA HIS A 12 -2.13 -5.47 -1.37
C HIS A 12 -1.15 -4.63 -2.20
N ILE A 13 -0.20 -3.95 -1.56
CA ILE A 13 0.90 -3.23 -2.24
C ILE A 13 1.76 -4.20 -3.06
N GLU A 14 2.09 -5.38 -2.53
CA GLU A 14 2.88 -6.38 -3.27
C GLU A 14 2.11 -6.98 -4.46
N GLU A 15 0.81 -7.16 -4.33
CA GLU A 15 -0.06 -7.56 -5.44
C GLU A 15 -0.06 -6.51 -6.56
N LEU A 16 -0.26 -5.24 -6.22
CA LEU A 16 -0.22 -4.14 -7.21
C LEU A 16 1.17 -4.01 -7.87
N ARG A 17 2.25 -4.25 -7.12
CA ARG A 17 3.61 -4.32 -7.69
C ARG A 17 3.75 -5.49 -8.66
N ALA A 18 3.13 -6.64 -8.37
CA ALA A 18 3.15 -7.80 -9.25
C ALA A 18 2.33 -7.57 -10.53
N GLU A 19 1.13 -6.99 -10.39
CA GLU A 19 0.30 -6.57 -11.52
C GLU A 19 1.05 -5.56 -12.40
N LEU A 20 1.71 -4.56 -11.81
CA LEU A 20 2.43 -3.54 -12.56
C LEU A 20 3.58 -4.12 -13.39
N ARG A 21 4.32 -5.11 -12.85
CA ARG A 21 5.35 -5.83 -13.60
C ARG A 21 4.79 -6.60 -14.80
N ASN A 22 3.55 -7.07 -14.69
CA ASN A 22 2.90 -7.89 -15.71
C ASN A 22 2.01 -7.09 -16.66
N ALA A 23 1.69 -5.83 -16.35
CA ALA A 23 0.79 -4.98 -17.13
C ALA A 23 1.33 -4.79 -18.54
N VAL A 24 0.54 -5.23 -19.53
CA VAL A 24 0.88 -5.12 -20.95
C VAL A 24 0.27 -3.85 -21.54
N TYR A 25 -0.95 -3.51 -21.13
CA TYR A 25 -1.67 -2.37 -21.66
C TYR A 25 -1.34 -1.08 -20.90
N ARG A 26 -1.23 0.02 -21.64
CA ARG A 26 -0.91 1.33 -21.07
C ARG A 26 -1.95 1.78 -20.04
N ASP A 27 -3.22 1.57 -20.33
CA ASP A 27 -4.29 2.01 -19.44
C ASP A 27 -4.29 1.20 -18.15
N GLU A 28 -4.19 -0.13 -18.25
CA GLU A 28 -4.00 -1.02 -17.10
C GLU A 28 -2.81 -0.58 -16.24
N ARG A 29 -1.65 -0.28 -16.86
CA ARG A 29 -0.48 0.24 -16.15
C ARG A 29 -0.79 1.53 -15.39
N LEU A 30 -1.45 2.50 -16.03
CA LEU A 30 -1.79 3.77 -15.39
C LEU A 30 -2.76 3.58 -14.22
N TRP A 31 -3.75 2.70 -14.36
CA TRP A 31 -4.68 2.37 -13.29
C TRP A 31 -3.96 1.71 -12.11
N THR A 32 -3.10 0.72 -12.37
CA THR A 32 -2.33 0.02 -11.33
C THR A 32 -1.32 0.95 -10.65
N GLU A 33 -0.66 1.86 -11.39
CA GLU A 33 0.22 2.89 -10.81
C GLU A 33 -0.53 3.82 -9.85
N ALA A 34 -1.72 4.29 -10.24
CA ALA A 34 -2.55 5.15 -9.40
C ALA A 34 -3.04 4.41 -8.14
N ALA A 35 -3.46 3.16 -8.28
CA ALA A 35 -3.85 2.31 -7.15
C ALA A 35 -2.68 2.07 -6.18
N LEU A 36 -1.50 1.76 -6.72
CA LEU A 36 -0.29 1.54 -5.93
C LEU A 36 0.12 2.80 -5.16
N ALA A 37 0.10 3.96 -5.81
CA ALA A 37 0.39 5.24 -5.17
C ALA A 37 -0.58 5.54 -4.01
N LYS A 38 -1.88 5.27 -4.21
CA LYS A 38 -2.89 5.42 -3.16
C LYS A 38 -2.64 4.48 -1.98
N ALA A 39 -2.40 3.19 -2.23
CA ALA A 39 -2.17 2.20 -1.17
C ALA A 39 -0.90 2.52 -0.35
N ILE A 40 0.18 2.97 -1.01
CA ILE A 40 1.39 3.44 -0.33
C ILE A 40 1.09 4.65 0.57
N ALA A 41 0.37 5.65 0.05
CA ALA A 41 0.03 6.84 0.83
C ALA A 41 -0.85 6.51 2.04
N GLU A 42 -1.80 5.59 1.90
CA GLU A 42 -2.65 5.12 3.00
C GLU A 42 -1.83 4.38 4.07
N ARG A 43 -0.93 3.47 3.68
CA ARG A 43 -0.02 2.81 4.63
C ARG A 43 0.87 3.82 5.35
N ASP A 44 1.41 4.79 4.63
CA ASP A 44 2.29 5.81 5.22
C ASP A 44 1.51 6.70 6.21
N ALA A 45 0.24 7.01 5.92
CA ALA A 45 -0.65 7.71 6.86
C ALA A 45 -0.92 6.88 8.13
N MET A 46 -1.21 5.57 7.98
CA MET A 46 -1.38 4.67 9.12
C MET A 46 -0.11 4.60 9.98
N LEU A 47 1.06 4.49 9.35
CA LEU A 47 2.34 4.48 10.05
C LEU A 47 2.64 5.81 10.77
N ALA A 48 2.25 6.93 10.16
CA ALA A 48 2.40 8.24 10.79
C ALA A 48 1.46 8.41 11.99
N GLU A 49 0.21 7.96 11.89
CA GLU A 49 -0.74 7.93 13.00
C GLU A 49 -0.19 7.10 14.15
N TRP A 50 0.30 5.90 13.85
CA TRP A 50 0.87 5.00 14.85
C TRP A 50 2.13 5.56 15.51
N ARG A 51 3.06 6.15 14.76
CA ARG A 51 4.23 6.81 15.37
C ARG A 51 3.88 7.96 16.31
N ASN A 52 2.71 8.57 16.14
CA ASN A 52 2.23 9.65 17.00
C ASN A 52 1.39 9.12 18.18
N ASP A 53 1.08 7.82 18.22
CA ASP A 53 0.45 7.17 19.36
C ASP A 53 1.52 6.98 20.45
N PRO A 54 1.35 7.56 21.65
CA PRO A 54 2.34 7.47 22.72
C PRO A 54 2.56 6.05 23.25
N ASP A 55 1.65 5.10 22.96
CA ASP A 55 1.78 3.69 23.30
C ASP A 55 2.42 2.85 22.18
N TRP A 56 2.92 3.51 21.12
CA TRP A 56 3.62 2.86 20.01
C TRP A 56 5.10 2.66 20.34
N ASP A 57 5.37 1.59 21.12
CA ASP A 57 6.68 0.93 21.22
C ASP A 57 6.48 -0.60 21.16
#